data_AF-A0A9R1NRP5-F1
#
_entry.id   AF-A0A9R1NRP5-F1
#
_cell.length_a   1.000
_cell.length_b   1.000
_cell.length_c   1.000
_cell.angle_alpha   90.00
_cell.angle_beta   90.00
_cell.angle_gamma   90.00
#
_symmetry.space_group_name_H-M   'P 1'
#
loop_
_entity.id
_entity.type
_entity.pdbx_description
1 polymer ?
#
loop_
_entity_poly.entity_id
_entity_poly.type
_entity_poly.pdbx_seq_one_letter_code
_entity_poly.pdbx_strand_id
1 'polypeptide(L)'
;MLSWILRGCRDECSATDQLKQARDVFVAKEAVLQKKISQEMERAKLFTKSGNKQAAMQCLKRKRYYESQMNQVGSVRLRIDTKEKMIADNMVNK
;
A
#
# COMPACT_ATOMS: atom_id res chain seq x y z
N MET A 1 -28.81 33.42 -12.95
CA MET A 1 -29.36 33.18 -11.60
C MET A 1 -29.46 31.68 -11.39
N LEU A 2 -28.38 31.05 -10.92
CA LEU A 2 -28.10 30.78 -9.50
C LEU A 2 -28.62 29.40 -9.06
N SER A 3 -28.09 28.33 -9.64
CA SER A 3 -28.25 26.99 -9.03
C SER A 3 -27.09 26.03 -9.33
N TRP A 4 -26.46 26.14 -10.51
CA TRP A 4 -25.34 25.25 -10.90
C TRP A 4 -23.96 25.55 -10.28
N ILE A 5 -23.81 26.65 -9.53
CA ILE A 5 -22.53 27.05 -8.93
C ILE A 5 -22.37 26.54 -7.48
N LEU A 6 -23.42 25.96 -6.86
CA LEU A 6 -23.45 25.67 -5.41
C LEU A 6 -23.70 24.21 -5.04
N ARG A 7 -23.36 23.24 -5.89
CA ARG A 7 -23.30 21.84 -5.47
C ARG A 7 -22.03 21.19 -5.98
N GLY A 8 -20.91 21.72 -5.52
CA GLY A 8 -19.66 20.99 -5.52
C GLY A 8 -19.91 19.60 -4.94
N CYS A 9 -19.30 18.60 -5.57
CA CYS A 9 -19.18 17.24 -5.04
C CYS A 9 -18.64 17.33 -3.63
N ARG A 10 -19.54 17.40 -2.66
CA ARG A 10 -19.23 17.25 -1.25
C ARG A 10 -19.56 15.81 -0.94
N ASP A 11 -18.69 14.92 -1.42
CA ASP A 11 -18.61 13.59 -0.85
C ASP A 11 -18.17 13.79 0.60
N GLU A 12 -19.12 13.97 1.52
CA GLU A 12 -18.88 13.75 2.94
C GLU A 12 -18.73 12.24 3.13
N CYS A 13 -17.61 11.70 2.63
CA CYS A 13 -17.12 10.41 3.08
C CYS A 13 -16.88 10.56 4.58
N SER A 14 -17.59 9.79 5.38
CA SER A 14 -17.40 9.77 6.82
C SER A 14 -15.92 9.47 7.14
N ALA A 15 -15.41 9.91 8.30
CA ALA A 15 -14.02 9.65 8.67
C ALA A 15 -13.66 8.15 8.60
N THR A 16 -14.64 7.27 8.84
CA THR A 16 -14.51 5.81 8.68
C THR A 16 -14.40 5.37 7.23
N ASP A 17 -15.12 6.01 6.30
CA ASP A 17 -15.03 5.67 4.87
C ASP A 17 -13.69 6.11 4.27
N GLN A 18 -13.15 7.24 4.73
CA GLN A 18 -11.81 7.69 4.34
C GLN A 18 -10.72 6.71 4.81
N LEU A 19 -10.85 6.16 6.02
CA LEU A 19 -9.92 5.14 6.54
C LEU A 19 -10.02 3.84 5.75
N LYS A 20 -11.23 3.38 5.42
CA LYS A 20 -11.46 2.20 4.58
C LYS A 20 -10.86 2.39 3.19
N GLN A 21 -11.10 3.53 2.54
CA GLN A 21 -10.53 3.83 1.23
C GLN A 21 -8.99 3.85 1.28
N ALA A 22 -8.40 4.48 2.30
CA ALA A 22 -6.96 4.48 2.49
C ALA A 22 -6.42 3.05 2.67
N ARG A 23 -7.11 2.22 3.49
CA ARG A 23 -6.77 0.82 3.70
C ARG A 23 -6.75 0.04 2.40
N ASP A 24 -7.79 0.17 1.58
CA ASP A 24 -7.90 -0.52 0.29
C ASP A 24 -6.77 -0.15 -0.67
N VAL A 25 -6.40 1.14 -0.73
CA VAL A 25 -5.25 1.60 -1.52
C VAL A 25 -3.95 0.97 -1.03
N PHE A 26 -3.73 0.88 0.29
CA PHE A 26 -2.54 0.23 0.85
C PHE A 26 -2.55 -1.30 0.68
N VAL A 27 -3.73 -1.95 0.65
CA VAL A 27 -3.87 -3.38 0.30
C VAL A 27 -3.49 -3.63 -1.15
N ALA A 28 -4.02 -2.84 -2.08
CA ALA A 28 -3.65 -2.91 -3.49
C ALA A 28 -2.14 -2.69 -3.70
N LYS A 29 -1.56 -1.71 -2.98
CA LYS A 29 -0.13 -1.41 -3.05
C LYS A 29 0.75 -2.57 -2.57
N GLU A 30 0.38 -3.23 -1.48
CA GLU A 30 1.10 -4.41 -0.99
C GLU A 30 1.06 -5.56 -1.99
N ALA A 31 -0.11 -5.86 -2.57
CA ALA A 31 -0.25 -6.90 -3.58
C ALA A 31 0.64 -6.64 -4.81
N VAL A 32 0.74 -5.38 -5.25
CA VAL A 32 1.65 -4.98 -6.34
C VAL A 32 3.12 -5.14 -5.95
N LEU A 33 3.50 -4.72 -4.74
CA LEU A 33 4.87 -4.87 -4.25
C LEU A 33 5.28 -6.34 -4.12
N GLN A 34 4.39 -7.19 -3.61
CA GLN A 34 4.64 -8.63 -3.50
C GLN A 34 4.86 -9.27 -4.88
N LYS A 35 4.04 -8.92 -5.87
CA LYS A 35 4.22 -9.37 -7.26
C LYS A 35 5.58 -8.92 -7.82
N LYS A 36 5.99 -7.67 -7.58
CA LYS A 36 7.30 -7.13 -8.02
C LYS A 36 8.47 -7.87 -7.35
N ILE A 37 8.38 -8.16 -6.06
CA ILE A 37 9.40 -8.92 -5.32
C ILE A 37 9.57 -10.31 -5.92
N SER A 38 8.47 -11.02 -6.19
CA SER A 38 8.51 -12.35 -6.83
C SER A 38 9.11 -12.28 -8.23
N GLN A 39 8.78 -11.25 -9.03
CA GLN A 39 9.36 -11.06 -10.37
C GLN A 39 10.87 -10.81 -10.32
N GLU A 40 11.36 -9.95 -9.41
CA GLU A 40 12.79 -9.71 -9.27
C GLU A 40 13.54 -10.95 -8.77
N MET A 41 12.90 -11.79 -7.95
CA MET A 41 13.46 -13.08 -7.53
C MET A 41 13.64 -14.05 -8.70
N GLU A 42 12.62 -14.19 -9.55
CA GLU A 42 12.73 -15.06 -10.73
C GLU A 42 13.77 -14.52 -11.72
N ARG A 43 13.82 -13.20 -11.94
CA ARG A 43 14.87 -12.56 -12.76
C ARG A 43 16.27 -12.81 -12.20
N ALA A 44 16.47 -12.68 -10.89
CA ALA A 44 17.75 -12.96 -10.24
C ALA A 44 18.17 -14.43 -10.46
N LYS A 45 17.24 -15.39 -10.36
CA LYS A 45 17.53 -16.81 -10.64
C LYS A 45 17.96 -17.02 -12.09
N LEU A 46 17.30 -16.37 -13.05
CA LEU A 46 17.66 -16.45 -14.47
C LEU A 46 19.08 -15.91 -14.73
N PHE A 47 19.43 -14.75 -14.15
CA PHE A 47 20.76 -14.17 -14.30
C PHE A 47 21.87 -14.98 -13.63
N THR A 48 21.57 -15.63 -12.49
CA THR A 48 22.51 -16.55 -11.85
C THR A 48 22.76 -17.78 -12.73
N LYS A 49 21.71 -18.33 -13.36
CA LYS A 49 21.84 -19.46 -14.31
C LYS A 49 22.63 -19.10 -15.57
N SER A 50 22.49 -17.88 -16.07
CA SER A 50 23.26 -17.41 -17.23
C SER A 50 24.67 -16.90 -16.88
N GLY A 51 25.11 -17.02 -15.62
CA GLY A 51 26.44 -16.61 -15.19
C GLY A 51 26.63 -15.09 -15.03
N ASN A 52 25.57 -14.29 -15.23
CA ASN A 52 25.63 -12.83 -15.12
C ASN A 52 25.45 -12.36 -13.67
N LYS A 53 26.55 -12.40 -12.91
CA LYS A 53 26.58 -12.05 -11.47
C LYS A 53 26.20 -10.59 -11.19
N GLN A 54 26.55 -9.65 -12.07
CA GLN A 54 26.26 -8.23 -11.89
C GLN A 54 24.75 -7.95 -12.02
N ALA A 55 24.11 -8.49 -13.06
CA ALA A 55 22.67 -8.36 -13.24
C ALA A 55 21.89 -9.03 -12.10
N ALA A 56 22.33 -10.22 -11.66
CA ALA A 56 21.73 -10.91 -10.51
C ALA A 56 21.82 -10.05 -9.23
N MET A 57 22.98 -9.47 -8.94
CA MET A 57 23.15 -8.57 -7.79
C MET A 57 22.25 -7.33 -7.88
N GLN A 58 22.05 -6.77 -9.07
CA GLN A 58 21.17 -5.62 -9.24
C GLN A 58 19.70 -5.97 -9.02
N CYS A 59 19.24 -7.14 -9.47
CA CYS A 59 17.90 -7.65 -9.12
C CYS A 59 17.73 -7.83 -7.61
N LEU A 60 18.74 -8.35 -6.90
CA LEU A 60 18.69 -8.49 -5.44
C LEU A 60 18.63 -7.12 -4.72
N LYS A 61 19.35 -6.10 -5.20
CA LYS A 61 19.23 -4.73 -4.66
C LYS A 61 17.82 -4.17 -4.85
N ARG A 62 17.21 -4.35 -6.03
CA ARG A 62 15.82 -3.93 -6.31
C ARG A 62 14.83 -4.68 -5.41
N LYS A 63 15.03 -5.97 -5.20
CA LYS A 63 14.23 -6.77 -4.27
C LYS A 63 14.27 -6.19 -2.86
N ARG A 64 15.46 -5.89 -2.32
CA ARG A 64 15.63 -5.27 -1.00
C ARG A 64 14.92 -3.91 -0.88
N TYR A 65 14.97 -3.10 -1.94
CA TYR A 65 14.23 -1.84 -1.99
C TYR A 65 12.71 -2.07 -1.88
N TYR A 66 12.15 -3.02 -2.62
CA TYR A 66 10.72 -3.34 -2.53
C TYR A 66 10.33 -3.97 -1.19
N GLU A 67 11.18 -4.80 -0.59
CA GLU A 67 10.97 -5.31 0.79
C GLU A 67 10.91 -4.15 1.80
N SER A 68 11.81 -3.16 1.68
CA SER A 68 11.77 -1.96 2.53
C SER A 68 10.49 -1.15 2.35
N GLN A 69 10.04 -0.96 1.10
CA GLN A 69 8.75 -0.31 0.84
C GLN A 69 7.57 -1.09 1.40
N MET A 70 7.61 -2.42 1.33
CA MET A 70 6.56 -3.29 1.89
C MET A 70 6.49 -3.15 3.41
N ASN A 71 7.64 -3.07 4.10
CA ASN A 71 7.69 -2.82 5.53
C ASN A 71 7.08 -1.46 5.91
N GLN A 72 7.36 -0.41 5.13
CA GLN A 72 6.74 0.91 5.34
C GLN A 72 5.23 0.88 5.15
N VAL A 73 4.75 0.18 4.10
CA VAL A 73 3.31 -0.03 3.88
C VAL A 73 2.67 -0.76 5.05
N GLY A 74 3.32 -1.80 5.58
CA GLY A 74 2.86 -2.51 6.78
C GLY A 74 2.75 -1.61 8.01
N SER A 75 3.75 -0.76 8.25
CA SER A 75 3.72 0.23 9.34
C SER A 75 2.54 1.22 9.20
N VAL A 76 2.28 1.71 7.99
CA VAL A 76 1.16 2.62 7.74
C VAL A 76 -0.19 1.92 7.94
N ARG A 77 -0.33 0.68 7.48
CA ARG A 77 -1.56 -0.10 7.66
C ARG A 77 -1.87 -0.33 9.14
N LEU A 78 -0.88 -0.69 9.95
CA LEU A 78 -1.05 -0.83 11.41
C LEU A 78 -1.56 0.46 12.05
N ARG A 79 -1.09 1.63 11.60
CA ARG A 79 -1.57 2.93 12.11
C ARG A 79 -3.01 3.22 11.71
N ILE A 80 -3.43 2.81 10.51
CA ILE A 80 -4.82 2.92 10.05
C ILE A 80 -5.71 2.01 10.89
N ASP A 81 -5.34 0.73 11.03
CA ASP A 81 -6.10 -0.26 11.80
C ASP A 81 -6.25 0.18 13.28
N THR A 82 -5.20 0.75 13.88
CA THR A 82 -5.29 1.32 15.25
C THR A 82 -6.28 2.48 15.33
N LYS A 83 -6.27 3.40 14.36
CA LYS A 83 -7.23 4.51 14.34
C LYS A 83 -8.67 4.03 14.15
N GLU A 84 -8.90 3.03 13.30
CA GLU A 84 -10.22 2.43 13.11
C GLU A 84 -10.75 1.85 14.43
N LYS A 85 -9.93 1.10 15.17
CA LYS A 85 -10.30 0.57 16.49
C LYS A 85 -10.65 1.66 17.49
N MET A 86 -9.82 2.71 17.60
CA MET A 86 -10.10 3.82 18.51
C MET A 86 -11.43 4.51 18.21
N ILE A 87 -11.78 4.68 16.94
CA ILE A 87 -13.08 5.27 16.54
C ILE A 87 -14.22 4.33 16.92
N ALA A 88 -14.07 3.02 16.67
CA ALA A 88 -15.08 2.03 17.04
C ALA A 88 -15.30 1.96 18.56
N ASP A 89 -14.23 1.96 19.36
CA ASP A 89 -14.30 1.90 20.82
C ASP A 89 -14.99 3.14 21.42
N ASN A 90 -14.76 4.32 20.82
CA ASN A 90 -15.44 5.56 21.21
C ASN A 90 -16.94 5.56 20.86
N MET A 91 -17.37 4.76 19.87
CA MET A 91 -18.79 4.59 19.53
C MET A 91 -19.50 3.57 20.43
N VAL A 92 -18.78 2.58 20.98
CA VAL A 92 -19.32 1.56 21.89
C VAL A 92 -19.51 2.08 23.32
N ASN A 93 -18.71 3.06 23.74
CA ASN A 93 -18.79 3.68 25.07
C ASN A 93 -19.82 4.82 25.18
N LYS A 94 -20.72 4.97 24.21
CA LYS A 94 -21.80 5.97 24.20
C LYS A 94 -23.15 5.29 24.16
#